data_AF-A0A933W059-F1
#
_entry.id   AF-A0A933W059-F1
#
_cell.length_a   1.000
_cell.length_b   1.000
_cell.length_c   1.000
_cell.angle_alpha   90.00
_cell.angle_beta   90.00
_cell.angle_gamma   90.00
#
_symmetry.space_group_name_H-M   'P 1'
#
loop_
_entity.id
_entity.type
_entity.pdbx_description
1 polymer ?
#
loop_
_entity_poly.entity_id
_entity_poly.type
_entity_poly.pdbx_seq_one_letter_code
_entity_poly.pdbx_strand_id
1 'polypeptide(L)'
;MNTTTRALAGLVLLALLAVPVSLAAESPFCAGFEKGYVAGYKKASGSPLAPLVPPCPLQPLKGPGDPRDDAEHGYLIGLEEGMADGR
;
A
#
# COMPACT_ATOMS: atom_id res chain seq x y z
N MET A 1 33.55 -38.10 -1.80
CA MET A 1 32.33 -37.27 -1.88
C MET A 1 32.24 -36.71 -3.30
N ASN A 2 31.21 -37.12 -4.04
CA ASN A 2 31.17 -36.96 -5.51
C ASN A 2 30.82 -35.53 -5.92
N THR A 3 31.54 -35.01 -6.90
CA THR A 3 31.41 -33.65 -7.45
C THR A 3 29.99 -33.36 -7.96
N THR A 4 29.28 -34.38 -8.43
CA THR A 4 27.88 -34.35 -8.88
C THR A 4 26.90 -34.02 -7.76
N THR A 5 27.15 -34.49 -6.54
CA THR A 5 26.27 -34.25 -5.38
C THR A 5 26.36 -32.79 -4.90
N ARG A 6 27.51 -32.14 -5.10
CA ARG A 6 27.73 -30.72 -4.79
C ARG A 6 27.01 -29.79 -5.76
N ALA A 7 27.01 -30.12 -7.05
CA ALA A 7 26.32 -29.32 -8.07
C ALA A 7 24.79 -29.38 -7.90
N LEU A 8 24.25 -30.58 -7.63
CA LEU A 8 22.82 -30.75 -7.34
C LEU A 8 22.41 -30.03 -6.05
N ALA A 9 23.21 -30.11 -4.99
CA ALA A 9 22.96 -29.38 -3.75
C ALA A 9 22.98 -27.85 -3.97
N GLY A 10 23.90 -27.33 -4.79
CA GLY A 10 23.97 -25.91 -5.14
C GLY A 10 22.77 -25.42 -5.96
N LEU A 11 22.29 -26.22 -6.91
CA LEU A 11 21.10 -25.93 -7.72
C LEU A 11 19.81 -25.92 -6.89
N VAL A 12 19.69 -26.83 -5.92
CA VAL A 12 18.56 -26.86 -4.97
C VAL A 12 18.59 -25.63 -4.04
N LEU A 13 19.78 -25.21 -3.60
CA LEU A 13 19.93 -24.03 -2.74
C LEU A 13 19.56 -22.72 -3.46
N LEU A 14 19.87 -22.62 -4.75
CA LEU A 14 19.60 -21.43 -5.57
C LEU A 14 18.09 -21.26 -5.88
N ALA A 15 17.35 -22.37 -6.00
CA ALA A 15 15.90 -22.35 -6.22
C ALA A 15 15.10 -21.91 -4.96
N LEU A 16 15.66 -22.11 -3.76
CA LEU A 16 15.02 -21.72 -2.49
C LEU A 16 15.12 -20.20 -2.19
N LEU A 17 16.00 -19.47 -2.88
CA LEU A 17 16.17 -18.02 -2.74
C LEU A 17 15.25 -17.20 -3.67
N ALA A 18 14.51 -17.86 -4.57
CA ALA A 18 13.63 -17.20 -5.53
C ALA A 18 12.18 -17.04 -5.02
N VAL A 19 11.95 -17.05 -3.71
CA VAL A 19 10.62 -16.75 -3.16
C VAL A 19 10.44 -15.23 -3.21
N PRO A 20 9.55 -14.68 -4.05
CA PRO A 20 9.28 -13.26 -4.04
C PRO A 20 8.76 -12.87 -2.65
N VAL A 21 9.43 -11.89 -2.05
CA VAL A 21 9.05 -11.25 -0.79
C VAL A 21 7.56 -10.92 -0.84
N SER A 22 6.85 -11.35 0.20
CA SER A 22 5.41 -11.25 0.34
C SER A 22 4.93 -9.83 0.08
N LEU A 23 4.02 -9.71 -0.89
CA LEU A 23 3.16 -8.55 -1.05
C LEU A 23 2.41 -8.39 0.29
N ALA A 24 2.75 -7.36 1.07
CA ALA A 24 1.91 -6.99 2.19
C ALA A 24 0.54 -6.64 1.57
N ALA A 25 -0.44 -7.53 1.75
CA ALA A 25 -1.79 -7.28 1.27
C ALA A 25 -2.31 -6.10 2.10
N GLU A 26 -2.22 -4.90 1.53
CA GLU A 26 -2.74 -3.71 2.17
C GLU A 26 -4.24 -3.87 2.37
N SER A 27 -4.73 -3.43 3.54
CA SER A 27 -6.16 -3.50 3.82
C SER A 27 -6.93 -2.68 2.77
N PRO A 28 -8.19 -3.04 2.45
CA PRO A 28 -8.99 -2.25 1.53
C PRO A 28 -9.07 -0.77 1.95
N PHE A 29 -9.13 -0.53 3.27
CA PHE A 29 -9.04 0.81 3.85
C PHE A 29 -7.75 1.54 3.47
N CYS A 30 -6.58 0.92 3.66
CA CYS A 30 -5.29 1.54 3.32
C CYS A 30 -5.16 1.84 1.84
N ALA A 31 -5.56 0.89 0.99
CA ALA A 31 -5.57 1.08 -0.46
C ALA A 31 -6.53 2.21 -0.89
N GLY A 32 -7.63 2.38 -0.16
CA GLY A 32 -8.54 3.51 -0.30
C GLY A 32 -7.88 4.83 0.11
N PHE A 33 -7.32 4.86 1.31
CA PHE A 33 -6.64 6.01 1.91
C PHE A 33 -5.54 6.56 1.01
N GLU A 34 -4.64 5.70 0.52
CA GLU A 34 -3.54 6.12 -0.35
C GLU A 34 -4.07 6.83 -1.61
N LYS A 35 -5.06 6.22 -2.27
CA LYS A 35 -5.69 6.79 -3.48
C LYS A 35 -6.39 8.11 -3.18
N GLY A 36 -7.07 8.21 -2.05
CA GLY A 36 -7.73 9.42 -1.56
C GLY A 36 -6.72 10.54 -1.35
N TYR A 37 -5.65 10.27 -0.60
CA TYR A 37 -4.60 11.22 -0.26
C TYR A 37 -3.95 11.80 -1.51
N VAL A 38 -3.54 10.95 -2.45
CA VAL A 38 -2.94 11.40 -3.72
C VAL A 38 -3.90 12.30 -4.49
N ALA A 39 -5.20 11.95 -4.55
CA ALA A 39 -6.20 12.75 -5.24
C ALA A 39 -6.40 14.12 -4.57
N GLY A 40 -6.51 14.13 -3.24
CA GLY A 40 -6.72 15.35 -2.44
C GLY A 40 -5.55 16.31 -2.56
N TYR A 41 -4.34 15.80 -2.41
CA TYR A 41 -3.11 16.59 -2.49
C TYR A 41 -2.94 17.24 -3.86
N LYS A 42 -3.12 16.46 -4.94
CA LYS A 42 -3.01 17.01 -6.30
C LYS A 42 -4.05 18.08 -6.57
N LYS A 43 -5.28 17.88 -6.06
CA LYS A 43 -6.37 18.86 -6.17
C LYS A 43 -6.06 20.16 -5.42
N ALA A 44 -5.50 20.07 -4.21
CA ALA A 44 -5.19 21.25 -3.40
C ALA A 44 -3.94 21.99 -3.87
N SER A 45 -2.86 21.27 -4.16
CA SER A 45 -1.56 21.86 -4.52
C SER A 45 -1.47 22.37 -5.95
N GLY A 46 -2.34 21.89 -6.85
CA GLY A 46 -2.22 22.13 -8.29
C GLY A 46 -0.98 21.51 -8.92
N SER A 47 -0.21 20.71 -8.17
CA SER A 47 1.00 20.06 -8.66
C SER A 47 0.66 18.82 -9.50
N PRO A 48 1.33 18.62 -10.65
CA PRO A 48 1.20 17.39 -11.41
C PRO A 48 1.95 16.20 -10.76
N LEU A 49 2.81 16.48 -9.78
CA LEU A 49 3.64 15.48 -9.14
C LEU A 49 2.82 14.62 -8.16
N ALA A 50 3.15 13.34 -8.07
CA ALA A 50 2.62 12.50 -7.01
C ALA A 50 3.24 12.92 -5.66
N PRO A 51 2.44 13.09 -4.59
CA PRO A 51 2.99 13.38 -3.28
C PRO A 51 3.65 12.15 -2.67
N LEU A 52 4.45 12.39 -1.62
CA LEU A 52 4.79 11.32 -0.68
C LEU A 52 3.55 11.06 0.19
N VAL A 53 3.03 9.84 0.12
CA VAL A 53 1.85 9.43 0.89
C VAL A 53 2.28 9.11 2.32
N PRO A 54 1.59 9.63 3.35
CA PRO A 54 1.88 9.29 4.74
C PRO A 54 1.58 7.80 5.02
N PRO A 55 2.09 7.26 6.15
CA PRO A 55 1.73 5.92 6.59
C PRO A 55 0.21 5.76 6.71
N CYS A 56 -0.32 4.61 6.27
CA CYS A 56 -1.75 4.33 6.42
C CYS A 56 -2.18 4.41 7.90
N PRO A 57 -3.22 5.19 8.23
CA PRO A 57 -3.71 5.27 9.59
C PRO A 57 -4.43 3.97 9.99
N LEU A 58 -4.62 3.78 11.30
CA LEU A 58 -5.52 2.74 11.80
C LEU A 58 -6.94 3.04 11.31
N GLN A 59 -7.61 2.04 10.76
CA GLN A 59 -8.99 2.18 10.29
C GLN A 59 -9.91 2.61 11.44
N PRO A 60 -10.59 3.78 11.33
CA PRO A 60 -11.55 4.21 12.34
C PRO A 60 -12.77 3.29 12.39
N LEU A 61 -13.40 3.21 13.55
CA LEU A 61 -14.72 2.59 13.68
C LEU A 61 -15.73 3.37 12.86
N LYS A 62 -16.53 2.65 12.07
CA LYS A 62 -17.60 3.25 11.25
C LYS A 62 -18.76 3.70 12.13
N GLY A 63 -19.16 4.95 11.96
CA GLY A 63 -20.34 5.55 12.55
C GLY A 63 -21.54 5.57 11.60
N PRO A 64 -22.69 6.10 12.06
CA PRO A 64 -23.84 6.34 11.21
C PRO A 64 -23.50 7.37 10.11
N GLY A 65 -23.66 6.98 8.85
CA GLY A 65 -23.38 7.85 7.69
C GLY A 65 -22.07 7.53 6.97
N ASP A 66 -21.19 6.71 7.56
CA ASP A 66 -19.95 6.30 6.90
C ASP A 66 -20.20 5.27 5.78
N PRO A 67 -19.33 5.22 4.76
CA PRO A 67 -19.40 4.21 3.73
C PRO A 67 -19.36 2.79 4.29
N ARG A 68 -20.19 1.90 3.73
CA ARG A 68 -20.16 0.48 4.11
C ARG A 68 -18.88 -0.20 3.61
N ASP A 69 -18.36 0.24 2.47
CA ASP A 69 -17.11 -0.26 1.89
C ASP A 69 -15.90 0.34 2.63
N ASP A 70 -14.89 -0.48 2.92
CA ASP A 70 -13.70 -0.04 3.65
C ASP A 70 -12.78 0.82 2.76
N ALA A 71 -12.70 0.51 1.46
CA ALA A 71 -11.89 1.29 0.53
C ALA A 71 -12.49 2.67 0.27
N GLU A 72 -13.81 2.77 0.16
CA GLU A 72 -14.49 4.07 0.08
C GLU A 72 -14.30 4.89 1.37
N HIS A 73 -14.41 4.27 2.54
CA HIS A 73 -14.17 4.94 3.81
C HIS A 73 -12.72 5.48 3.91
N GLY A 74 -11.74 4.64 3.57
CA GLY A 74 -10.34 5.07 3.49
C GLY A 74 -10.14 6.20 2.49
N TYR A 75 -10.74 6.10 1.30
CA TYR A 75 -10.62 7.11 0.25
C TYR A 75 -11.11 8.49 0.71
N LEU A 76 -12.24 8.57 1.40
CA LEU A 76 -12.76 9.85 1.88
C LEU A 76 -11.84 10.50 2.92
N ILE A 77 -11.33 9.71 3.87
CA ILE A 77 -10.38 10.21 4.89
C ILE A 77 -9.08 10.67 4.22
N GLY A 78 -8.51 9.83 3.35
CA GLY A 78 -7.31 10.20 2.60
C GLY A 78 -7.53 11.45 1.76
N LEU A 79 -8.67 11.58 1.08
CA LEU A 79 -9.00 12.75 0.28
C LEU A 79 -8.99 14.04 1.10
N GLU A 80 -9.59 14.02 2.29
CA GLU A 80 -9.61 15.16 3.20
C GLU A 80 -8.19 15.53 3.67
N GLU A 81 -7.43 14.55 4.13
CA GLU A 81 -6.05 14.76 4.62
C GLU A 81 -5.13 15.28 3.50
N GLY A 82 -5.19 14.66 2.32
CA GLY A 82 -4.44 15.13 1.15
C GLY A 82 -4.82 16.56 0.75
N MET A 83 -6.10 16.92 0.83
CA MET A 83 -6.54 18.30 0.56
C MET A 83 -6.03 19.31 1.59
N ALA A 84 -5.78 18.88 2.84
CA ALA A 84 -5.20 19.73 3.87
C ALA A 84 -3.69 19.92 3.65
N ASP A 85 -2.97 18.83 3.36
CA ASP A 85 -1.52 18.84 3.17
C ASP A 85 -1.07 19.51 1.87
N GLY A 86 -1.93 19.54 0.85
CA GLY A 86 -1.63 20.20 -0.42
C GLY A 86 -1.85 21.72 -0.44
N ARG A 87 -2.30 22.36 0.65
CA ARG A 87 -2.57 23.81 0.69
C ARG A 87 -1.33 24.66 0.97
#